data_AF-A0A914PID6-F1
#
_entry.id   AF-A0A914PID6-F1
#
_cell.length_a   1.000
_cell.length_b   1.000
_cell.length_c   1.000
_cell.angle_alpha   90.00
_cell.angle_beta   90.00
_cell.angle_gamma   90.00
#
_symmetry.space_group_name_H-M   'P 1'
#
loop_
_entity.id
_entity.type
_entity.pdbx_description
1 polymer ?
#
loop_
_entity_poly.entity_id
_entity_poly.type
_entity_poly.pdbx_seq_one_letter_code
_entity_poly.pdbx_strand_id
1 'polypeptide(L)' 'MGYTHHKSEVWYNNNMKKGDPHILCAEEESILCSNNVSTPTMGDHGEYFGIRNYLGNHECVPSGTF' A
#
# COMPACT_ATOMS: atom_id res chain seq x y z
N MET A 1 17.77 -11.79 13.96
CA MET A 1 17.28 -10.90 12.88
C MET A 1 16.35 -9.88 13.53
N GLY A 2 16.48 -8.60 13.18
CA GLY A 2 15.81 -7.47 13.84
C GLY A 2 15.45 -6.40 12.83
N TYR A 3 14.47 -6.71 11.97
CA TYR A 3 13.83 -5.72 11.10
C TYR A 3 12.56 -5.24 11.81
N THR A 4 12.31 -3.94 11.73
CA THR A 4 11.13 -3.31 12.32
C THR A 4 10.58 -2.30 11.32
N HIS A 5 9.30 -2.42 11.06
CA HIS A 5 8.52 -1.49 10.26
C HIS A 5 8.45 -0.14 10.96
N HIS A 6 8.38 0.90 10.14
CA HIS A 6 8.47 2.27 10.60
C HIS A 6 7.26 2.61 11.49
N LYS A 7 7.41 3.64 12.32
CA LYS A 7 6.44 4.08 13.34
C LYS A 7 4.98 4.23 12.90
N SER A 8 4.69 4.39 11.61
CA SER A 8 3.33 4.53 11.13
C SER A 8 3.12 3.90 9.76
N GLU A 9 1.95 3.30 9.57
CA GLU A 9 1.50 2.66 8.33
C GLU A 9 0.10 3.17 7.97
N VAL A 10 -0.12 3.48 6.69
CA VAL A 10 -1.45 3.66 6.13
C VAL A 10 -1.82 2.37 5.41
N TRP A 11 -2.89 1.72 5.88
CA TRP A 11 -3.29 0.41 5.40
C TRP A 11 -4.63 0.47 4.66
N TYR A 12 -4.63 -0.10 3.45
CA TYR A 12 -5.79 -0.24 2.59
C TYR A 12 -6.10 -1.72 2.43
N ASN A 13 -7.16 -2.20 3.07
CA ASN A 13 -7.68 -3.56 2.84
C ASN A 13 -8.73 -3.54 1.71
N ASN A 14 -8.36 -2.99 0.56
CA ASN A 14 -9.20 -2.80 -0.63
C ASN A 14 -8.30 -2.51 -1.85
N ASN A 15 -8.83 -1.87 -2.89
CA ASN A 15 -8.11 -1.59 -4.14
C ASN A 15 -7.25 -0.30 -4.08
N MET A 16 -7.09 0.31 -2.89
CA MET A 16 -6.33 1.54 -2.68
C MET A 16 -6.74 2.67 -3.64
N LYS A 17 -8.03 2.82 -3.99
CA LYS A 17 -8.48 3.88 -4.91
C LYS A 17 -8.60 5.22 -4.19
N LYS A 18 -8.62 6.32 -4.96
CA LYS A 18 -8.87 7.65 -4.40
C LYS A 18 -10.26 7.68 -3.75
N GLY A 19 -10.30 8.01 -2.46
CA GLY A 19 -11.53 8.04 -1.67
C GLY A 19 -11.88 6.73 -0.97
N ASP A 20 -11.13 5.66 -1.21
CA ASP A 20 -11.33 4.40 -0.48
C ASP A 20 -10.99 4.58 1.01
N PRO A 21 -11.73 3.91 1.90
CA PRO A 21 -11.45 3.94 3.33
C PRO A 21 -10.11 3.26 3.61
N HIS A 22 -9.40 3.79 4.60
CA HIS A 22 -8.11 3.26 5.06
C HIS A 22 -8.03 3.37 6.57
N ILE A 23 -7.04 2.68 7.13
CA ILE A 23 -6.68 2.75 8.54
C ILE A 23 -5.30 3.39 8.64
N LEU A 24 -5.13 4.31 9.58
CA LEU A 24 -3.83 4.81 9.99
C LEU A 24 -3.40 4.06 11.25
N CYS A 25 -2.41 3.19 11.13
CA CYS A 25 -1.72 2.61 12.28
C CYS A 25 -0.56 3.54 12.66
N ALA A 26 -0.64 4.15 13.84
CA ALA A 26 0.39 5.07 14.36
C ALA A 26 1.37 4.38 15.33
N GLU A 27 1.46 3.05 15.23
CA GLU A 27 2.30 2.19 16.05
C GLU A 27 3.23 1.37 15.15
N GLU A 28 4.41 1.03 15.67
CA GLU A 28 5.31 0.08 15.03
C GLU A 28 4.67 -1.31 15.02
N GLU A 29 4.78 -2.03 13.90
CA GLU A 29 4.37 -3.44 13.80
C GLU A 29 2.88 -3.69 14.17
N SER A 30 2.00 -2.73 13.93
CA SER A 30 0.62 -2.82 14.40
C SER A 30 -0.15 -3.99 13.78
N ILE A 31 -0.72 -4.86 14.63
CA ILE A 31 -1.61 -5.95 14.23
C ILE A 31 -2.91 -5.47 13.57
N LEU A 32 -3.22 -4.18 13.64
CA LEU A 32 -4.40 -3.61 13.00
C LEU A 32 -4.19 -3.37 11.49
N CYS A 33 -2.94 -3.37 11.02
CA CYS A 33 -2.56 -3.14 9.63
C CYS A 33 -1.99 -4.43 9.00
N SER A 34 -0.94 -4.33 8.17
CA SER A 34 -0.41 -5.44 7.37
C SER A 34 0.01 -6.66 8.19
N ASN A 35 0.38 -6.49 9.46
CA ASN A 35 0.80 -7.59 10.32
C ASN A 35 -0.29 -8.64 10.62
N ASN A 36 -1.56 -8.37 10.33
CA ASN A 36 -2.62 -9.38 10.40
C ASN A 36 -2.86 -10.13 9.07
N VAL A 37 -2.21 -9.74 7.98
CA VAL A 37 -2.42 -10.32 6.65
C VAL A 37 -1.31 -11.31 6.33
N SER A 38 -1.69 -12.59 6.24
CA SER A 38 -0.74 -13.67 5.97
C SER A 38 -0.48 -13.91 4.47
N THR A 39 -1.29 -13.35 3.58
CA THR A 39 -1.23 -13.63 2.13
C THR A 39 -1.34 -12.37 1.26
N PRO A 40 -0.47 -11.35 1.43
CA PRO A 40 -0.39 -10.27 0.46
C PRO A 40 0.12 -10.82 -0.88
N THR A 41 -0.43 -10.35 -1.98
CA THR A 41 -0.04 -10.76 -3.33
C THR A 41 0.80 -9.68 -4.03
N MET A 42 1.53 -10.06 -5.07
CA MET A 42 2.21 -9.08 -5.94
C MET A 42 1.24 -8.15 -6.67
N GLY A 43 -0.03 -8.55 -6.79
CA GLY A 43 -1.09 -7.69 -7.31
C GLY A 43 -1.40 -6.54 -6.36
N ASP A 44 -1.48 -6.81 -5.05
CA ASP A 44 -1.74 -5.81 -4.01
C ASP A 44 -0.60 -4.79 -3.91
N HIS A 45 0.64 -5.24 -4.17
CA HIS A 45 1.80 -4.36 -4.24
C HIS A 45 1.81 -3.46 -5.49
N GLY A 46 1.05 -3.81 -6.52
CA GLY A 46 1.14 -3.19 -7.84
C GLY A 46 0.14 -2.05 -8.10
N GLU A 47 -0.79 -1.75 -7.18
CA GLU A 47 -1.84 -0.75 -7.41
C GLU A 47 -1.86 0.31 -6.32
N TYR A 48 -1.70 1.58 -6.70
CA TYR A 48 -1.72 2.74 -5.79
C TYR A 48 -2.62 3.83 -6.36
N PHE A 49 -3.68 4.21 -5.62
CA PHE A 49 -4.61 5.28 -6.03
C PHE A 49 -5.24 5.06 -7.42
N GLY A 50 -5.46 3.79 -7.78
CA GLY A 50 -5.96 3.39 -9.11
C GLY A 50 -4.92 3.42 -10.22
N ILE A 51 -3.65 3.67 -9.89
CA ILE A 51 -2.51 3.63 -10.81
C ILE A 51 -1.79 2.29 -10.62
N ARG A 52 -1.71 1.50 -11.68
CA ARG A 52 -0.95 0.25 -11.66
C ARG A 52 0.53 0.51 -11.92
N ASN A 53 1.34 0.28 -10.90
CA ASN A 53 2.78 0.25 -10.96
C ASN A 53 3.22 -1.20 -11.20
N TYR A 54 3.25 -1.59 -12.48
CA TYR A 54 3.93 -2.83 -12.86
C TYR A 54 5.43 -2.63 -12.65
N LEU A 55 5.99 -3.27 -11.63
CA LEU A 55 7.42 -3.37 -11.29
C LEU A 55 8.35 -3.10 -12.50
N GLY A 56 8.69 -1.83 -12.72
CA GLY A 56 9.67 -1.37 -13.72
C GLY A 56 9.23 -1.27 -15.19
N ASN A 57 8.01 -1.63 -15.59
CA ASN A 57 7.63 -1.71 -17.03
C ASN A 57 6.48 -0.79 -17.46
N HIS A 58 6.08 0.18 -16.64
CA HIS A 58 5.16 1.21 -17.11
C HIS A 58 5.95 2.40 -17.64
N GLU A 59 5.71 2.74 -18.91
CA GLU A 59 6.19 3.94 -19.58
C GLU A 59 6.00 5.15 -18.66
N CYS A 60 6.95 6.10 -18.66
CA CYS A 60 6.83 7.35 -17.92
C CYS A 60 5.65 8.17 -18.46
N VAL A 61 4.42 7.82 -18.07
CA VAL A 61 3.23 8.62 -18.38
C VAL A 61 3.31 9.87 -17.49
N PRO A 62 3.30 11.09 -18.06
CA PRO A 62 3.32 12.29 -17.25
C PRO A 62 2.07 12.32 -16.39
N SER A 63 2.25 12.36 -15.07
CA SER A 63 1.19 12.62 -14.12
C SER A 63 0.54 13.97 -14.45
N GLY A 64 -0.59 13.95 -15.15
CA GLY A 64 -1.27 15.15 -15.61
C GLY A 64 -2.75 14.89 -15.78
N THR A 65 -3.52 15.06 -14.70
CA THR A 65 -4.58 16.08 -14.51
C THR A 65 -5.34 15.75 -13.23
N PHE A 66 -5.27 16.66 -12.25
CA PHE A 66 -6.05 16.64 -11.01
C PHE A 66 -7.50 17.08 -11.26
#